data_AF-A0A9W4T7T8-F1
#
_entry.id   AF-A0A9W4T7T8-F1
#
_cell.length_a   1.000
_cell.length_b   1.000
_cell.length_c   1.000
_cell.angle_alpha   90.00
_cell.angle_beta   90.00
_cell.angle_gamma   90.00
#
_symmetry.space_group_name_H-M   'P 1'
#
loop_
_entity.id
_entity.type
_entity.pdbx_description
1 polymer ?
#
loop_
_entity_poly.entity_id
_entity_poly.type
_entity_poly.pdbx_seq_one_letter_code
_entity_poly.pdbx_strand_id
1 'polypeptide(L)'
;MGRDRWDDRRLRLAEMPTSKHHCQIFCSNNNEEGGGSPISNSVDTFFIVDIGSQNGTFVNSQRLSESKMSSKPYQLNHMDEVVVGSTKFQVHLHKQWTCDICTVTEGKMIDISQKNDGISNNMNKSKQKISEGDMITNIGSNINNNTTQKELLEFQRREELNRLKRKYMGPSNINQKHKKYVDRAALRREIHPDNGPVKKDWEDISQVSAEETKNLQTKIGSDNKGNKLLQKMGWKEGQGLGRHGTGILDPVQLITNEGRVGLGAGGKKSQNSTTETLQEATRRVAKERFIDLFQ
;
A
#
# COMPACT_ATOMS: atom_id res chain seq x y z
N MET A 1 11.86 -10.37 -11.14
CA MET A 1 10.76 -10.96 -10.34
C MET A 1 10.60 -10.20 -9.04
N GLY A 2 9.38 -10.08 -8.53
CA GLY A 2 9.13 -9.38 -7.27
C GLY A 2 7.66 -9.29 -6.91
N ARG A 3 7.36 -8.75 -5.73
CA ARG A 3 5.99 -8.61 -5.22
C ARG A 3 5.25 -7.39 -5.72
N ASP A 4 5.98 -6.32 -6.03
CA ASP A 4 5.37 -5.02 -6.34
C ASP A 4 4.62 -5.05 -7.67
N ARG A 5 3.57 -4.22 -7.78
CA ARG A 5 2.93 -3.99 -9.08
C ARG A 5 3.78 -3.02 -9.86
N TRP A 6 4.03 -3.34 -11.13
CA TRP A 6 4.70 -2.45 -12.06
C TRP A 6 4.18 -2.73 -13.47
N ASP A 7 4.13 -1.70 -14.32
CA ASP A 7 3.64 -1.79 -15.71
C ASP A 7 4.69 -2.35 -16.69
N ASP A 8 5.62 -3.18 -16.20
CA ASP A 8 6.76 -3.73 -16.96
C ASP A 8 6.63 -5.26 -17.06
N ARG A 9 7.44 -5.90 -17.92
CA ARG A 9 7.44 -7.35 -18.21
C ARG A 9 8.02 -8.20 -17.06
N ARG A 10 7.67 -7.88 -15.82
CA ARG A 10 8.19 -8.52 -14.62
C ARG A 10 7.21 -9.59 -14.15
N LEU A 11 7.71 -10.80 -13.90
CA LEU A 11 6.93 -11.82 -13.20
C LEU A 11 6.65 -11.35 -11.77
N ARG A 12 5.36 -11.15 -11.47
CA ARG A 12 4.89 -10.71 -10.15
C ARG A 12 4.48 -11.90 -9.29
N LEU A 13 5.06 -11.99 -8.10
CA LEU A 13 4.68 -12.96 -7.07
C LEU A 13 4.09 -12.20 -5.90
N ALA A 14 2.76 -12.09 -5.86
CA ALA A 14 2.00 -11.26 -4.92
C ALA A 14 1.92 -11.85 -3.49
N GLU A 15 3.03 -12.40 -3.00
CA GLU A 15 3.13 -13.06 -1.71
C GLU A 15 4.03 -12.26 -0.75
N MET A 16 3.69 -12.25 0.54
CA MET A 16 4.47 -11.52 1.54
C MET A 16 5.94 -11.96 1.66
N PRO A 17 6.29 -13.25 1.53
CA PRO A 17 7.68 -13.71 1.55
C PRO A 17 8.56 -13.14 0.43
N THR A 18 7.97 -12.61 -0.64
CA THR A 18 8.71 -12.06 -1.77
C THR A 18 8.95 -10.57 -1.59
N SER A 19 10.22 -10.12 -1.73
CA SER A 19 10.57 -8.70 -1.72
C SER A 19 9.96 -7.94 -2.90
N LYS A 20 9.82 -6.60 -2.77
CA LYS A 20 9.30 -5.73 -3.86
C LYS A 20 10.03 -5.96 -5.18
N HIS A 21 11.36 -5.91 -5.11
CA HIS A 21 12.29 -6.37 -6.12
C HIS A 21 13.05 -7.53 -5.49
N HIS A 22 12.85 -8.76 -5.98
CA HIS A 22 13.39 -9.95 -5.32
C HIS A 22 14.64 -10.45 -6.03
N CYS A 23 14.52 -10.76 -7.32
CA CYS A 23 15.63 -11.21 -8.13
C CYS A 23 15.44 -10.75 -9.58
N GLN A 24 16.51 -10.78 -10.36
CA GLN A 24 16.50 -10.49 -11.79
C GLN A 24 17.16 -11.65 -12.53
N ILE A 25 16.53 -12.05 -13.64
CA ILE A 25 17.09 -13.00 -14.60
C ILE A 25 17.46 -12.21 -15.85
N PHE A 26 18.62 -12.48 -16.40
CA PHE A 26 19.10 -11.87 -17.64
C PHE A 26 19.88 -12.89 -18.49
N CYS A 27 19.90 -12.67 -19.80
CA CYS A 27 20.70 -13.43 -20.76
C CYS A 27 22.00 -12.66 -21.06
N SER A 28 23.12 -13.39 -21.17
CA SER A 28 24.35 -12.88 -21.77
C SER A 28 24.54 -13.53 -23.13
N ASN A 29 24.65 -12.70 -24.16
CA ASN A 29 24.94 -13.14 -25.52
C ASN A 29 26.43 -12.94 -25.75
N ASN A 30 27.20 -14.03 -25.82
CA ASN A 30 28.63 -13.97 -26.09
C ASN A 30 28.88 -13.84 -27.61
N ASN A 31 28.33 -12.78 -28.21
CA ASN A 31 28.70 -12.40 -29.56
C ASN A 31 30.03 -11.66 -29.46
N GLU A 32 31.14 -12.38 -29.53
CA GLU A 32 32.43 -11.74 -29.77
C GLU A 32 32.38 -11.09 -31.17
N GLU A 33 32.26 -9.77 -31.19
CA GLU A 33 32.53 -8.97 -32.39
C GLU A 33 34.03 -9.06 -32.72
N GLY A 34 34.41 -10.13 -33.43
CA GLY A 34 35.81 -10.41 -33.71
C GLY A 34 36.01 -11.48 -34.76
N GLY A 35 35.72 -11.15 -36.03
CA GLY A 35 36.40 -11.75 -37.19
C GLY A 35 36.05 -13.20 -37.53
N GLY A 36 35.12 -13.37 -38.48
CA GLY A 36 35.25 -14.36 -39.55
C GLY A 36 35.18 -15.84 -39.17
N SER A 37 34.00 -16.33 -38.80
CA SER A 37 33.58 -17.70 -39.16
C SER A 37 32.06 -17.82 -39.09
N PRO A 38 31.34 -18.17 -40.18
CA PRO A 38 29.94 -18.52 -40.08
C PRO A 38 29.86 -19.91 -39.45
N ILE A 39 29.01 -20.09 -38.44
CA ILE A 39 28.84 -21.31 -37.62
C ILE A 39 29.72 -21.33 -36.36
N SER A 40 29.60 -20.31 -35.50
CA SER A 40 29.77 -20.53 -34.06
C SER A 40 28.38 -20.57 -33.42
N ASN A 41 28.04 -21.71 -32.82
CA ASN A 41 26.81 -21.90 -32.06
C ASN A 41 26.81 -20.97 -30.84
N SER A 42 26.28 -19.75 -30.96
CA SER A 42 26.10 -18.83 -29.83
C SER A 42 25.10 -19.44 -28.85
N VAL A 43 25.59 -19.91 -27.70
CA VAL A 43 24.72 -20.45 -26.64
C VAL A 43 24.34 -19.29 -25.71
N ASP A 44 23.08 -18.86 -25.79
CA ASP A 44 22.54 -17.90 -24.83
C ASP A 44 22.67 -18.46 -23.41
N THR A 45 23.39 -17.73 -22.57
CA THR A 45 23.63 -18.13 -21.19
C THR A 45 22.76 -17.28 -20.26
N PHE A 46 21.93 -17.94 -19.45
CA PHE A 46 21.03 -17.26 -18.52
C PHE A 46 21.66 -17.16 -17.13
N PHE A 47 21.45 -16.03 -16.47
CA PHE A 47 21.93 -15.76 -15.13
C PHE A 47 20.79 -15.25 -14.26
N ILE A 48 20.85 -15.57 -12.97
CA ILE A 48 19.98 -15.02 -11.92
C ILE A 48 20.80 -14.27 -10.88
N VAL A 49 20.25 -13.15 -10.40
CA VAL A 49 20.81 -12.35 -9.30
C VAL A 49 19.71 -12.07 -8.29
N ASP A 50 19.97 -12.38 -7.03
CA ASP A 50 19.15 -11.91 -5.91
C ASP A 50 19.48 -10.43 -5.63
N ILE A 51 18.46 -9.57 -5.50
CA ILE A 51 18.61 -8.11 -5.34
C ILE A 51 18.45 -7.71 -3.86
N GLY A 52 19.07 -8.47 -2.96
CA GLY A 52 19.00 -8.18 -1.53
C GLY A 52 17.63 -8.51 -0.93
N SER A 53 17.08 -9.67 -1.30
CA SER A 53 15.83 -10.15 -0.75
C SER A 53 15.96 -10.46 0.75
N GLN A 54 14.85 -10.34 1.49
CA GLN A 54 14.83 -10.66 2.92
C GLN A 54 14.93 -12.18 3.14
N ASN A 55 14.13 -12.93 2.39
CA ASN A 55 13.98 -14.37 2.58
C ASN A 55 14.91 -15.21 1.70
N GLY A 56 15.61 -14.59 0.75
CA GLY A 56 16.55 -15.25 -0.15
C GLY A 56 15.90 -15.82 -1.41
N THR A 57 16.70 -15.86 -2.46
CA THR A 57 16.51 -16.70 -3.64
C THR A 57 17.34 -17.97 -3.47
N PHE A 58 16.76 -19.13 -3.81
CA PHE A 58 17.44 -20.42 -3.75
C PHE A 58 17.51 -21.05 -5.13
N VAL A 59 18.63 -21.66 -5.47
CA VAL A 59 18.80 -22.50 -6.67
C VAL A 59 19.29 -23.86 -6.22
N ASN A 60 18.59 -24.93 -6.60
CA ASN A 60 18.89 -26.31 -6.19
C ASN A 60 19.07 -26.45 -4.66
N SER A 61 18.15 -25.86 -3.90
CA SER A 61 18.16 -25.76 -2.42
C SER A 61 19.30 -24.94 -1.80
N GLN A 62 20.19 -24.34 -2.60
CA GLN A 62 21.26 -23.47 -2.13
C GLN A 62 20.83 -21.99 -2.18
N ARG A 63 20.98 -21.28 -1.06
CA ARG A 63 20.72 -19.83 -1.00
C ARG A 63 21.82 -19.05 -1.74
N LEU A 64 21.45 -18.11 -2.59
CA LEU A 64 22.41 -17.34 -3.42
C LEU A 64 23.18 -16.25 -2.66
N SER A 65 22.57 -15.64 -1.64
CA SER A 65 23.17 -14.58 -0.83
C SER A 65 22.52 -14.47 0.55
N GLU A 66 23.19 -13.80 1.49
CA GLU A 66 22.64 -13.49 2.80
C GLU A 66 21.42 -12.54 2.71
N SER A 67 20.67 -12.45 3.82
CA SER A 67 19.51 -11.57 3.91
C SER A 67 19.89 -10.12 3.66
N LYS A 68 19.11 -9.43 2.81
CA LYS A 68 19.35 -8.02 2.43
C LYS A 68 20.69 -7.78 1.72
N MET A 69 21.32 -8.81 1.17
CA MET A 69 22.53 -8.69 0.38
C MET A 69 22.33 -9.21 -1.05
N SER A 70 22.82 -8.46 -2.04
CA SER A 70 22.77 -8.88 -3.44
C SER A 70 23.68 -10.09 -3.66
N SER A 71 23.24 -11.05 -4.47
CA SER A 71 24.10 -12.17 -4.88
C SER A 71 25.03 -11.78 -6.02
N LYS A 72 26.06 -12.60 -6.23
CA LYS A 72 26.76 -12.63 -7.53
C LYS A 72 25.83 -13.26 -8.59
N PRO A 73 26.04 -12.97 -9.89
CA PRO A 73 25.35 -13.68 -10.95
C PRO A 73 25.57 -15.19 -10.85
N TYR A 74 24.47 -15.93 -10.79
CA TYR A 74 24.47 -17.39 -10.79
C TYR A 74 23.98 -17.87 -12.16
N GLN A 75 24.78 -18.66 -12.85
CA GLN A 75 24.41 -19.23 -14.14
C GLN A 75 23.32 -20.29 -13.96
N LEU A 76 22.20 -20.13 -14.66
CA LEU A 76 21.11 -21.09 -14.67
C LEU A 76 21.34 -22.17 -15.72
N ASN A 77 21.14 -23.42 -15.33
CA ASN A 77 21.19 -24.60 -16.21
C ASN A 77 19.79 -25.16 -16.45
N HIS A 78 19.69 -26.01 -17.47
CA HIS A 78 18.46 -26.76 -17.72
C HIS A 78 18.14 -27.66 -16.51
N MET A 79 16.87 -27.66 -16.10
CA MET A 79 16.30 -28.37 -14.95
C MET A 79 16.65 -27.80 -13.58
N ASP A 80 17.35 -26.67 -13.49
CA ASP A 80 17.58 -26.01 -12.20
C ASP A 80 16.25 -25.67 -11.52
N GLU A 81 16.21 -25.92 -10.22
CA GLU A 81 15.07 -25.59 -9.38
C GLU A 81 15.31 -24.26 -8.68
N VAL A 82 14.53 -23.24 -9.03
CA VAL A 82 14.63 -21.89 -8.45
C VAL A 82 13.46 -21.66 -7.50
N VAL A 83 13.75 -21.28 -6.26
CA VAL A 83 12.72 -20.96 -5.25
C VAL A 83 12.81 -19.49 -4.87
N VAL A 84 11.66 -18.81 -4.99
CA VAL A 84 11.45 -17.41 -4.59
C VAL A 84 10.18 -17.36 -3.76
N GLY A 85 10.30 -16.97 -2.49
CA GLY A 85 9.18 -17.00 -1.55
C GLY A 85 8.67 -18.44 -1.33
N SER A 86 7.38 -18.68 -1.57
CA SER A 86 6.79 -20.03 -1.55
C SER A 86 6.73 -20.68 -2.94
N THR A 87 7.09 -19.95 -3.98
CA THR A 87 6.96 -20.40 -5.37
C THR A 87 8.23 -21.11 -5.81
N LYS A 88 8.06 -22.29 -6.42
CA LYS A 88 9.12 -23.09 -7.01
C LYS A 88 9.00 -23.09 -8.53
N PHE A 89 10.09 -22.77 -9.21
CA PHE A 89 10.22 -22.76 -10.65
C PHE A 89 11.21 -23.86 -11.08
N GLN A 90 10.95 -24.47 -12.23
CA GLN A 90 11.91 -25.34 -12.90
C GLN A 90 12.36 -24.67 -14.19
N VAL A 91 13.67 -24.56 -14.37
CA VAL A 91 14.26 -23.89 -15.53
C VAL A 91 14.26 -24.84 -16.73
N HIS A 92 13.67 -24.41 -17.84
CA HIS A 92 13.73 -25.12 -19.11
C HIS A 92 14.43 -24.23 -20.14
N LEU A 93 15.54 -24.71 -20.72
CA LEU A 93 16.34 -23.98 -21.69
C LEU A 93 16.23 -24.69 -23.05
N HIS A 94 15.75 -23.98 -24.07
CA HIS A 94 15.56 -24.54 -25.41
C HIS A 94 16.31 -23.71 -26.44
N LYS A 95 17.10 -24.36 -27.30
CA LYS A 95 17.80 -23.69 -28.42
C LYS A 95 16.91 -23.51 -29.65
N GLN A 96 15.90 -24.35 -29.79
CA GLN A 96 15.01 -24.38 -30.95
C GLN A 96 13.56 -24.44 -30.46
N TRP A 97 12.93 -25.61 -30.52
CA TRP A 97 11.54 -25.79 -30.15
C TRP A 97 11.38 -26.03 -28.64
N THR A 98 10.29 -25.53 -28.09
CA THR A 98 9.87 -25.80 -26.70
C THR A 98 9.51 -27.28 -26.54
N CYS A 99 9.85 -27.89 -25.41
CA CYS A 99 9.39 -29.25 -25.10
C CYS A 99 7.88 -29.30 -24.85
N ASP A 100 7.31 -30.50 -24.84
CA ASP A 100 5.87 -30.73 -24.58
C ASP A 100 5.40 -30.18 -23.22
N ILE A 101 6.31 -29.99 -22.27
CA ILE A 101 6.01 -29.41 -20.96
C ILE A 101 5.88 -27.89 -21.07
N CYS A 102 6.75 -27.25 -21.85
CA CYS A 102 6.81 -25.80 -22.06
C CYS A 102 5.87 -25.29 -23.15
N THR A 103 5.27 -26.15 -23.97
CA THR A 103 4.23 -25.75 -24.91
C THR A 103 3.03 -25.17 -24.15
N VAL A 104 2.66 -23.94 -24.52
CA VAL A 104 1.53 -23.23 -23.90
C VAL A 104 0.24 -23.86 -24.41
N THR A 105 -0.43 -24.62 -23.54
CA THR A 105 -1.79 -25.14 -23.77
C THR A 105 -2.76 -24.47 -22.80
N GLU A 106 -4.06 -24.45 -23.12
CA GLU A 106 -5.08 -23.79 -22.30
C GLU A 106 -5.09 -24.26 -20.83
N GLY A 107 -4.73 -25.53 -20.57
CA GLY A 107 -4.62 -26.08 -19.23
C GLY A 107 -3.30 -25.79 -18.48
N LYS A 108 -2.32 -25.14 -19.11
CA LYS A 108 -1.00 -24.84 -18.55
C LYS A 108 -0.71 -23.35 -18.38
N MET A 109 -1.69 -22.50 -18.66
CA MET A 109 -1.58 -21.07 -18.40
C MET A 109 -1.81 -20.78 -16.91
N ILE A 110 -0.90 -20.02 -16.32
CA ILE A 110 -1.07 -19.51 -14.95
C ILE A 110 -1.85 -18.20 -15.06
N ASP A 111 -3.09 -18.19 -14.56
CA ASP A 111 -3.88 -16.96 -14.49
C ASP A 111 -3.36 -16.06 -13.37
N ILE A 112 -2.62 -15.00 -13.74
CA ILE A 112 -2.05 -14.00 -12.82
C ILE A 112 -3.09 -12.89 -12.48
N SER A 113 -4.26 -12.90 -13.13
CA SER A 113 -5.29 -11.88 -12.93
C SER A 113 -6.17 -12.12 -11.70
N GLN A 114 -6.26 -13.37 -11.24
CA GLN A 114 -7.17 -13.74 -10.16
C GLN A 114 -6.51 -13.58 -8.79
N LYS A 115 -7.12 -12.71 -7.98
CA LYS A 115 -6.91 -12.62 -6.54
C LYS A 115 -7.34 -13.94 -5.89
N ASN A 116 -6.42 -14.90 -5.79
CA ASN A 116 -6.59 -15.99 -4.84
C ASN A 116 -6.27 -15.48 -3.45
N ASP A 117 -7.24 -14.83 -2.83
CA ASP A 117 -7.35 -14.82 -1.37
C ASP A 117 -7.45 -16.29 -0.95
N GLY A 118 -6.48 -16.75 -0.17
CA GLY A 118 -6.09 -18.16 -0.09
C GLY A 118 -7.23 -19.14 0.19
N ILE A 119 -7.50 -20.02 -0.78
CA ILE A 119 -8.08 -21.34 -0.56
C ILE A 119 -7.32 -22.30 -1.47
N SER A 120 -6.38 -23.05 -0.90
CA SER A 120 -5.85 -24.25 -1.53
C SER A 120 -6.96 -25.29 -1.56
N ASN A 121 -7.57 -25.47 -2.74
CA ASN A 121 -8.42 -26.61 -3.03
C ASN A 121 -7.56 -27.88 -3.07
N ASN A 122 -7.74 -28.73 -2.07
CA ASN A 122 -7.36 -30.14 -2.14
C ASN A 122 -8.63 -30.97 -1.94
N MET A 123 -9.45 -31.04 -2.99
CA MET A 123 -10.64 -31.90 -3.05
C MET A 123 -10.30 -33.18 -3.81
N ASN A 124 -9.75 -34.14 -3.07
CA ASN A 124 -9.74 -35.56 -3.42
C ASN A 124 -9.81 -36.37 -2.13
N LYS A 125 -11.02 -36.52 -1.56
CA LYS A 125 -11.36 -37.69 -0.72
C LYS A 125 -12.88 -37.84 -0.56
N SER A 126 -13.40 -38.76 -1.36
CA SER A 126 -14.42 -39.77 -1.04
C SER A 126 -15.33 -39.53 0.17
N LYS A 127 -16.63 -39.42 -0.13
CA LYS A 127 -17.78 -39.95 0.63
C LYS A 127 -17.39 -40.91 1.77
N GLN A 128 -17.68 -40.54 3.01
CA GLN A 128 -18.10 -41.49 4.05
C GLN A 128 -19.17 -40.84 4.93
N LYS A 129 -20.33 -41.51 4.97
CA LYS A 129 -21.47 -41.31 5.87
C LYS A 129 -21.12 -41.82 7.27
N ILE A 130 -21.42 -41.04 8.32
CA ILE A 130 -21.71 -41.47 9.72
C ILE A 130 -22.60 -40.34 10.29
N SER A 131 -23.94 -40.46 10.37
CA SER A 131 -24.83 -41.08 11.37
C SER A 131 -24.77 -40.52 12.80
N GLU A 132 -25.84 -39.79 13.15
CA GLU A 132 -26.62 -39.79 14.41
C GLU A 132 -26.04 -39.27 15.75
N GLY A 133 -26.86 -38.43 16.42
CA GLY A 133 -26.81 -37.98 17.84
C GLY A 133 -25.94 -36.74 18.10
N ASP A 134 -26.36 -35.62 18.70
CA ASP A 134 -27.51 -35.32 19.56
C ASP A 134 -27.89 -33.81 19.54
N MET A 135 -29.20 -33.59 19.61
CA MET A 135 -30.04 -32.54 20.24
C MET A 135 -29.57 -31.09 20.57
N ILE A 136 -30.40 -30.14 20.06
CA ILE A 136 -31.13 -29.04 20.76
C ILE A 136 -30.28 -27.84 21.27
N THR A 137 -30.51 -26.58 20.85
CA THR A 137 -31.68 -25.76 21.23
C THR A 137 -32.12 -24.73 20.18
N ASN A 138 -33.43 -24.66 20.09
CA ASN A 138 -34.29 -23.66 19.48
C ASN A 138 -34.15 -22.29 20.17
N ILE A 139 -33.88 -21.22 19.43
CA ILE A 139 -34.34 -19.86 19.77
C ILE A 139 -34.95 -19.27 18.50
N GLY A 140 -36.25 -19.02 18.57
CA GLY A 140 -37.11 -18.67 17.47
C GLY A 140 -36.87 -17.28 16.87
N SER A 141 -37.04 -17.26 15.55
CA SER A 141 -37.95 -16.39 14.81
C SER A 141 -38.25 -15.00 15.41
N ASN A 142 -37.65 -13.98 14.82
CA ASN A 142 -38.42 -12.79 14.41
C ASN A 142 -37.74 -12.14 13.20
N ILE A 143 -38.04 -12.66 12.00
CA ILE A 143 -37.52 -12.12 10.75
C ILE A 143 -38.49 -11.03 10.29
N ASN A 144 -38.17 -9.78 10.58
CA ASN A 144 -38.67 -8.67 9.80
C ASN A 144 -37.92 -8.69 8.45
N ASN A 145 -38.63 -8.93 7.35
CA ASN A 145 -38.08 -9.09 6.00
C ASN A 145 -37.56 -7.78 5.36
N ASN A 146 -36.74 -7.02 6.08
CA ASN A 146 -36.01 -5.85 5.55
C ASN A 146 -34.54 -5.85 5.98
N THR A 147 -33.93 -7.03 6.20
CA THR A 147 -32.50 -7.12 6.49
C THR A 147 -31.71 -6.85 5.21
N THR A 148 -30.99 -5.75 5.19
CA THR A 148 -30.17 -5.36 4.02
C THR A 148 -29.02 -6.36 3.83
N GLN A 149 -28.54 -6.56 2.60
CA GLN A 149 -27.37 -7.43 2.33
C GLN A 149 -26.17 -7.09 3.22
N LYS A 150 -26.02 -5.82 3.61
CA LYS A 150 -24.97 -5.35 4.52
C LYS A 150 -25.08 -5.95 5.91
N GLU A 151 -26.28 -6.06 6.47
CA GLU A 151 -26.49 -6.65 7.80
C GLU A 151 -26.27 -8.15 7.79
N LEU A 152 -26.62 -8.84 6.70
CA LEU A 152 -26.35 -10.26 6.54
C LEU A 152 -24.85 -10.55 6.45
N LEU A 153 -24.11 -9.72 5.70
CA LEU A 153 -22.64 -9.79 5.61
C LEU A 153 -21.98 -9.50 6.95
N GLU A 154 -22.50 -8.53 7.70
CA GLU A 154 -21.96 -8.16 9.01
C GLU A 154 -22.25 -9.24 10.07
N PHE A 155 -23.42 -9.87 10.00
CA PHE A 155 -23.75 -11.05 10.79
C PHE A 155 -22.80 -12.22 10.47
N GLN A 156 -22.56 -12.50 9.20
CA GLN A 156 -21.64 -13.55 8.76
C GLN A 156 -20.19 -13.27 9.17
N ARG A 157 -19.74 -12.01 9.07
CA ARG A 157 -18.43 -11.56 9.56
C ARG A 157 -18.29 -11.80 11.05
N ARG A 158 -19.33 -11.51 11.83
CA ARG A 158 -19.35 -11.68 13.29
C ARG A 158 -19.30 -13.14 13.70
N GLU A 159 -20.07 -13.99 13.03
CA GLU A 159 -20.07 -15.44 13.26
C GLU A 159 -18.71 -16.07 12.95
N GLU A 160 -18.09 -15.72 11.81
CA GLU A 160 -16.77 -16.22 11.46
C GLU A 160 -15.68 -15.74 12.43
N LEU A 161 -15.75 -14.49 12.91
CA LEU A 161 -14.87 -14.00 13.97
C LEU A 161 -15.03 -14.79 15.27
N ASN A 162 -16.26 -15.08 15.68
CA ASN A 162 -16.54 -15.88 16.87
C ASN A 162 -16.07 -17.34 16.71
N ARG A 163 -16.21 -17.90 15.51
CA ARG A 163 -15.66 -19.22 15.17
C ARG A 163 -14.15 -19.24 15.26
N LEU A 164 -13.46 -18.24 14.71
CA LEU A 164 -12.00 -18.10 14.80
C LEU A 164 -11.56 -17.95 16.26
N LYS A 165 -12.25 -17.12 17.03
CA LYS A 165 -12.00 -16.92 18.46
C LYS A 165 -12.08 -18.24 19.23
N ARG A 166 -13.11 -19.04 18.99
CA ARG A 166 -13.23 -20.38 19.59
C ARG A 166 -12.12 -21.34 19.14
N LYS A 167 -11.77 -21.33 17.86
CA LYS A 167 -10.78 -22.24 17.26
C LYS A 167 -9.36 -21.98 17.72
N TYR A 168 -8.98 -20.71 17.91
CA TYR A 168 -7.58 -20.33 18.16
C TYR A 168 -7.32 -19.71 19.54
N MET A 169 -8.36 -19.34 20.32
CA MET A 169 -8.19 -18.73 21.65
C MET A 169 -8.67 -19.61 22.81
N GLY A 170 -9.21 -20.81 22.53
CA GLY A 170 -9.68 -21.77 23.55
C GLY A 170 -10.89 -21.29 24.36
N PRO A 171 -11.47 -22.12 25.25
CA PRO A 171 -12.55 -21.70 26.13
C PRO A 171 -12.01 -20.68 27.14
N SER A 172 -12.31 -19.40 26.91
CA SER A 172 -11.99 -18.34 27.86
C SER A 172 -12.83 -18.55 29.13
N ASN A 173 -12.19 -18.96 30.21
CA ASN A 173 -12.78 -18.91 31.55
C ASN A 173 -13.20 -17.45 31.83
N ILE A 174 -14.50 -17.19 31.95
CA ILE A 174 -15.14 -15.86 32.00
C ILE A 174 -14.72 -15.05 33.25
N ASN A 175 -13.96 -15.62 34.19
CA ASN A 175 -13.61 -14.99 35.45
C ASN A 175 -12.19 -14.42 35.58
N GLN A 176 -11.40 -14.35 34.51
CA GLN A 176 -10.16 -13.57 34.57
C GLN A 176 -10.45 -12.13 34.14
N LYS A 177 -10.60 -11.23 35.13
CA LYS A 177 -10.51 -9.77 34.93
C LYS A 177 -9.29 -9.51 34.04
N HIS A 178 -9.53 -9.21 32.76
CA HIS A 178 -8.46 -8.98 31.80
C HIS A 178 -7.55 -7.88 32.36
N LYS A 179 -6.24 -8.16 32.48
CA LYS A 179 -5.24 -7.13 32.78
C LYS A 179 -5.46 -5.99 31.78
N LYS A 180 -5.60 -4.78 32.30
CA LYS A 180 -5.81 -3.54 31.52
C LYS A 180 -4.85 -3.53 30.34
N TYR A 181 -5.36 -3.23 29.14
CA TYR A 181 -4.58 -3.20 27.92
C TYR A 181 -3.29 -2.40 28.13
N VAL A 182 -2.15 -3.06 27.99
CA VAL A 182 -0.84 -2.43 28.09
C VAL A 182 -0.42 -2.04 26.69
N ASP A 183 -0.36 -0.73 26.44
CA ASP A 183 0.12 -0.20 25.17
C ASP A 183 1.64 -0.37 25.08
N ARG A 184 2.04 -1.51 24.52
CA ARG A 184 3.44 -1.89 24.34
C ARG A 184 4.15 -1.00 23.31
N ALA A 185 3.40 -0.33 22.43
CA ALA A 185 3.94 0.64 21.50
C ALA A 185 4.23 1.97 22.21
N ALA A 186 3.37 2.41 23.14
CA ALA A 186 3.63 3.58 23.98
C ALA A 186 4.88 3.40 24.84
N LEU A 187 5.03 2.24 25.52
CA LEU A 187 6.23 1.93 26.30
C LEU A 187 7.52 1.92 25.45
N ARG A 188 7.45 1.44 24.19
CA ARG A 188 8.59 1.53 23.27
C ARG A 188 8.96 2.97 22.90
N ARG A 189 8.00 3.89 22.83
CA ARG A 189 8.25 5.31 22.54
C ARG A 189 8.95 6.02 23.70
N GLU A 190 8.65 5.63 24.95
CA GLU A 190 9.35 6.15 26.13
C GLU A 190 10.82 5.69 26.19
N ILE A 191 11.09 4.43 25.81
CA ILE A 191 12.45 3.86 25.87
C ILE A 191 13.30 4.26 24.65
N HIS A 192 12.68 4.49 23.49
CA HIS A 192 13.36 4.87 22.25
C HIS A 192 12.74 6.14 21.63
N PRO A 193 12.96 7.33 22.22
CA PRO A 193 12.40 8.58 21.72
C PRO A 193 12.87 8.95 20.30
N ASP A 194 14.03 8.45 19.89
CA ASP A 194 14.68 8.73 18.59
C ASP A 194 14.15 7.88 17.42
N ASN A 195 13.45 6.78 17.71
CA ASN A 195 12.86 5.87 16.70
C ASN A 195 11.32 5.96 16.63
N GLY A 196 10.73 6.99 17.25
CA GLY A 196 9.32 7.31 17.02
C GLY A 196 9.12 7.73 15.56
N PRO A 197 7.91 7.56 14.99
CA PRO A 197 7.59 8.29 13.77
C PRO A 197 7.88 9.77 14.03
N VAL A 198 8.72 10.38 13.18
CA VAL A 198 8.94 11.83 13.17
C VAL A 198 7.59 12.47 13.39
N LYS A 199 7.44 13.25 14.47
CA LYS A 199 6.24 14.06 14.68
C LYS A 199 6.09 14.85 13.39
N LYS A 200 5.10 14.49 12.60
CA LYS A 200 4.87 15.12 11.31
C LYS A 200 4.27 16.46 11.70
N ASP A 201 5.01 17.54 11.48
CA ASP A 201 4.78 18.89 12.04
C ASP A 201 3.46 19.57 11.59
N TRP A 202 2.44 18.81 11.16
CA TRP A 202 1.16 19.32 10.70
C TRP A 202 0.03 19.22 11.74
N GLU A 203 0.26 18.62 12.91
CA GLU A 203 -0.80 18.43 13.94
C GLU A 203 -0.71 19.38 15.15
N ASP A 204 0.19 20.38 15.14
CA ASP A 204 0.17 21.43 16.17
C ASP A 204 0.28 22.85 15.57
N ILE A 205 -0.65 23.16 14.67
CA ILE A 205 -0.92 24.54 14.21
C ILE A 205 -2.14 25.07 14.98
N SER A 206 -2.17 24.83 16.30
CA SER A 206 -3.18 25.44 17.19
C SER A 206 -2.60 26.57 18.03
N GLN A 207 -1.27 26.75 17.97
CA GLN A 207 -0.53 27.85 18.59
C GLN A 207 0.42 28.51 17.57
N VAL A 208 -0.08 28.83 16.38
CA VAL A 208 0.51 29.92 15.62
C VAL A 208 0.24 31.18 16.42
N SER A 209 1.28 31.71 17.07
CA SER A 209 1.17 32.92 17.85
C SER A 209 0.61 34.04 16.98
N ALA A 210 -0.05 35.00 17.62
CA ALA A 210 -0.55 36.21 16.96
C ALA A 210 0.55 37.03 16.24
N GLU A 211 1.84 36.61 16.27
CA GLU A 211 2.90 37.18 15.45
C GLU A 211 2.90 36.69 13.99
N GLU A 212 2.51 35.46 13.66
CA GLU A 212 2.58 34.96 12.26
C GLU A 212 1.48 35.53 11.37
N THR A 213 0.31 35.85 11.94
CA THR A 213 -0.76 36.54 11.21
C THR A 213 -0.40 37.99 10.86
N LYS A 214 0.50 38.64 11.61
CA LYS A 214 1.03 39.97 11.26
C LYS A 214 1.87 39.95 9.97
N ASN A 215 2.53 38.84 9.67
CA ASN A 215 3.43 38.70 8.52
C ASN A 215 2.69 38.68 7.17
N LEU A 216 1.37 38.40 7.18
CA LEU A 216 0.52 38.47 5.99
C LEU A 216 0.09 39.91 5.65
N GLN A 217 0.23 40.86 6.58
CA GLN A 217 -0.12 42.27 6.39
C GLN A 217 1.09 43.22 6.35
N THR A 218 2.29 42.77 6.72
CA THR A 218 3.50 43.58 6.63
C THR A 218 4.10 43.53 5.23
N LYS A 219 4.21 44.69 4.58
CA LYS A 219 4.88 44.86 3.29
C LYS A 219 6.33 44.38 3.35
N ILE A 220 6.75 43.61 2.33
CA ILE A 220 8.14 43.14 2.20
C ILE A 220 9.08 44.34 2.07
N GLY A 221 10.12 44.39 2.93
CA GLY A 221 11.14 45.44 2.91
C GLY A 221 11.94 45.51 1.60
N SER A 222 12.53 46.66 1.30
CA SER A 222 13.37 46.90 0.11
C SER A 222 14.74 46.21 0.20
N ASP A 223 15.13 45.77 1.39
CA ASP A 223 16.33 44.98 1.66
C ASP A 223 16.20 43.53 1.16
N ASN A 224 14.96 43.03 1.05
CA ASN A 224 14.65 41.69 0.57
C ASN A 224 15.15 41.44 -0.86
N LYS A 225 15.82 40.31 -1.07
CA LYS A 225 16.41 39.92 -2.36
C LYS A 225 15.35 39.84 -3.49
N GLY A 226 14.15 39.36 -3.18
CA GLY A 226 13.04 39.30 -4.13
C GLY A 226 12.59 40.68 -4.57
N ASN A 227 12.44 41.63 -3.63
CA ASN A 227 12.09 43.02 -3.95
C ASN A 227 13.14 43.67 -4.87
N LYS A 228 14.43 43.51 -4.55
CA LYS A 228 15.53 44.00 -5.39
C LYS A 228 15.54 43.38 -6.79
N LEU A 229 15.22 42.09 -6.90
CA LEU A 229 15.13 41.41 -8.19
C LEU A 229 13.96 41.94 -9.03
N LEU A 230 12.78 42.09 -8.42
CA LEU A 230 11.60 42.64 -9.09
C LEU A 230 11.85 44.07 -9.58
N GLN A 231 12.48 44.91 -8.75
CA GLN A 231 12.88 46.27 -9.15
C GLN A 231 13.85 46.27 -10.35
N LYS A 232 14.83 45.37 -10.37
CA LYS A 232 15.74 45.21 -11.51
C LYS A 232 15.03 44.75 -12.79
N MET A 233 13.92 44.03 -12.65
CA MET A 233 13.07 43.59 -13.77
C MET A 233 12.01 44.63 -14.16
N GLY A 234 12.09 45.84 -13.61
CA GLY A 234 11.23 46.98 -13.97
C GLY A 234 9.94 47.09 -13.17
N TRP A 235 9.72 46.24 -12.16
CA TRP A 235 8.60 46.38 -11.24
C TRP A 235 8.79 47.58 -10.32
N LYS A 236 7.73 48.35 -10.07
CA LYS A 236 7.72 49.50 -9.17
C LYS A 236 6.68 49.30 -8.08
N GLU A 237 6.98 49.81 -6.89
CA GLU A 237 6.04 49.78 -5.79
C GLU A 237 4.71 50.46 -6.18
N GLY A 238 3.59 49.77 -5.92
CA GLY A 238 2.25 50.24 -6.27
C GLY A 238 1.80 49.93 -7.70
N GLN A 239 2.63 49.27 -8.52
CA GLN A 239 2.27 48.83 -9.87
C GLN A 239 2.21 47.30 -9.95
N GLY A 240 1.33 46.76 -10.80
CA GLY A 240 1.25 45.33 -11.04
C GLY A 240 2.50 44.81 -11.76
N LEU A 241 2.79 43.51 -11.64
CA LEU A 241 3.92 42.90 -12.35
C LEU A 241 3.66 42.78 -13.87
N GLY A 242 4.69 42.96 -14.69
CA GLY A 242 4.63 42.77 -16.15
C GLY A 242 4.81 44.07 -16.96
N ARG A 243 5.08 43.95 -18.27
CA ARG A 243 5.44 45.07 -19.17
C ARG A 243 4.46 46.24 -19.16
N HIS A 244 3.17 45.96 -18.97
CA HIS A 244 2.09 46.95 -18.95
C HIS A 244 1.54 47.22 -17.54
N GLY A 245 2.14 46.65 -16.50
CA GLY A 245 1.67 46.82 -15.12
C GLY A 245 0.33 46.17 -14.80
N THR A 246 -0.13 45.24 -15.64
CA THR A 246 -1.46 44.58 -15.53
C THR A 246 -1.48 43.41 -14.55
N GLY A 247 -0.37 43.12 -13.88
CA GLY A 247 -0.30 42.07 -12.86
C GLY A 247 -1.13 42.42 -11.63
N ILE A 248 -1.37 41.40 -10.79
CA ILE A 248 -2.15 41.54 -9.57
C ILE A 248 -1.43 42.52 -8.62
N LEU A 249 -2.14 43.56 -8.20
CA LEU A 249 -1.66 44.58 -7.25
C LEU A 249 -1.80 44.11 -5.80
N ASP A 250 -2.96 43.53 -5.48
CA ASP A 250 -3.28 43.06 -4.15
C ASP A 250 -2.71 41.67 -3.88
N PRO A 251 -2.31 41.37 -2.63
CA PRO A 251 -1.89 40.02 -2.26
C PRO A 251 -2.94 38.97 -2.63
N VAL A 252 -2.48 37.82 -3.16
CA VAL A 252 -3.38 36.71 -3.48
C VAL A 252 -3.99 36.16 -2.18
N GLN A 253 -5.30 36.25 -2.07
CA GLN A 253 -6.02 35.80 -0.89
C GLN A 253 -5.95 34.27 -0.75
N LEU A 254 -5.72 33.81 0.48
CA LEU A 254 -5.74 32.38 0.79
C LEU A 254 -7.19 31.87 0.80
N ILE A 255 -7.55 31.04 -0.18
CA ILE A 255 -8.84 30.36 -0.21
C ILE A 255 -8.65 29.00 0.48
N THR A 256 -9.27 28.80 1.64
CA THR A 256 -9.26 27.50 2.33
C THR A 256 -10.58 26.78 2.11
N ASN A 257 -10.51 25.47 1.93
CA ASN A 257 -11.68 24.61 1.85
C ASN A 257 -12.18 24.22 3.24
N GLU A 258 -13.50 24.17 3.43
CA GLU A 258 -14.10 23.64 4.67
C GLU A 258 -14.00 22.09 4.68
N GLY A 259 -13.18 21.54 5.57
CA GLY A 259 -13.08 20.08 5.75
C GLY A 259 -12.31 19.36 4.64
N ARG A 260 -12.89 18.28 4.08
CA ARG A 260 -12.26 17.40 3.05
C ARG A 260 -12.74 17.68 1.62
N VAL A 261 -13.41 18.81 1.37
CA VAL A 261 -13.88 19.12 0.02
C VAL A 261 -12.70 19.41 -0.92
N GLY A 262 -12.74 18.79 -2.10
CA GLY A 262 -11.70 18.92 -3.11
C GLY A 262 -11.74 20.28 -3.82
N LEU A 263 -10.61 20.66 -4.42
CA LEU A 263 -10.53 21.83 -5.29
C LEU A 263 -11.54 21.67 -6.45
N GLY A 264 -12.51 22.58 -6.56
CA GLY A 264 -13.54 22.57 -7.60
C GLY A 264 -14.95 22.18 -7.13
N ALA A 265 -15.13 21.69 -5.90
CA ALA A 265 -16.45 21.52 -5.29
C ALA A 265 -16.98 22.89 -4.84
N GLY A 266 -17.89 23.47 -5.62
CA GLY A 266 -18.19 24.91 -5.62
C GLY A 266 -18.71 25.52 -4.31
N GLY A 267 -18.28 26.76 -4.06
CA GLY A 267 -18.80 27.69 -3.06
C GLY A 267 -17.69 28.51 -2.42
N LYS A 268 -17.34 29.68 -2.98
CA LYS A 268 -16.44 30.63 -2.29
C LYS A 268 -17.14 31.13 -1.03
N LYS A 269 -16.76 30.65 0.14
CA LYS A 269 -17.09 31.32 1.39
C LYS A 269 -15.92 32.19 1.82
N SER A 270 -16.19 33.49 1.93
CA SER A 270 -15.28 34.46 2.52
C SER A 270 -14.96 34.05 3.96
N GLN A 271 -13.71 34.24 4.36
CA GLN A 271 -13.21 34.05 5.72
C GLN A 271 -13.93 35.01 6.69
N ASN A 272 -15.13 34.65 7.13
CA ASN A 272 -15.58 35.05 8.45
C ASN A 272 -15.21 33.90 9.37
N SER A 273 -14.05 34.05 10.02
CA SER A 273 -13.58 33.14 11.07
C SER A 273 -14.57 33.17 12.23
N THR A 274 -15.62 32.35 12.17
CA THR A 274 -16.38 32.01 13.36
C THR A 274 -15.46 31.15 14.22
N THR A 275 -15.03 31.71 15.34
CA THR A 275 -14.29 31.04 16.41
C THR A 275 -15.19 30.01 17.10
N GLU A 276 -15.67 29.02 16.35
CA GLU A 276 -16.47 27.93 16.88
C GLU A 276 -15.49 26.87 17.40
N THR A 277 -15.56 26.58 18.70
CA THR A 277 -14.72 25.54 19.30
C THR A 277 -15.11 24.15 18.76
N LEU A 278 -14.20 23.18 18.78
CA LEU A 278 -14.48 21.82 18.29
C LEU A 278 -15.70 21.18 18.96
N GLN A 279 -15.93 21.47 20.24
CA GLN A 279 -17.11 21.02 21.00
C GLN A 279 -18.41 21.64 20.48
N GLU A 280 -18.35 22.90 20.06
CA GLU A 280 -19.50 23.65 19.59
C GLU A 280 -19.86 23.25 18.16
N ALA A 281 -18.86 23.06 17.30
CA ALA A 281 -19.01 22.51 15.96
C ALA A 281 -19.59 21.09 15.97
N THR A 282 -19.12 20.21 16.87
CA THR A 282 -19.68 18.85 17.02
C THR A 282 -21.11 18.86 17.53
N ARG A 283 -21.44 19.77 18.46
CA ARG A 283 -22.81 19.95 18.95
C ARG A 283 -23.75 20.48 17.88
N ARG A 284 -23.31 21.40 17.01
CA ARG A 284 -24.08 21.91 15.89
C ARG A 284 -24.38 20.83 14.86
N VAL A 285 -23.35 20.08 14.42
CA VAL A 285 -23.52 18.95 13.50
C VAL A 285 -24.44 17.87 14.08
N ALA A 286 -24.34 17.60 15.39
CA ALA A 286 -25.24 16.65 16.05
C ALA A 286 -26.70 17.14 16.07
N LYS A 287 -26.93 18.45 16.26
CA LYS A 287 -28.27 19.06 16.19
C LYS A 287 -28.84 19.04 14.77
N GLU A 288 -28.04 19.38 13.77
CA GLU A 288 -28.46 19.34 12.35
C GLU A 288 -28.88 17.91 11.96
N ARG A 289 -28.06 16.90 12.29
CA ARG A 289 -28.40 15.49 12.07
C ARG A 289 -29.66 15.05 12.80
N PHE A 290 -29.91 15.59 13.98
CA PHE A 290 -31.11 15.29 14.74
C PHE A 290 -32.34 15.88 14.07
N ILE A 291 -32.26 17.11 13.55
CA ILE A 291 -33.38 17.77 12.88
C ILE A 291 -33.74 17.05 11.56
N ASP A 292 -32.73 16.63 10.78
CA ASP A 292 -32.93 15.88 9.53
C ASP A 292 -33.56 14.50 9.71
N LEU A 293 -33.60 13.95 10.93
CA LEU A 293 -34.25 12.68 11.24
C LEU A 293 -35.75 12.82 11.53
N PHE A 294 -36.26 14.04 11.69
CA PHE A 294 -37.65 14.34 12.07
C PHE A 294 -38.39 15.23 11.06
N GLN A 295 -37.88 15.35 9.83
CA GLN A 295 -38.59 15.85 8.65
C GLN A 295 -38.78 14.72 7.63
#